data_AF-A0A392RJV9-F1
#
_entry.id   AF-A0A392RJV9-F1
#
_cell.length_a   1.000
_cell.length_b   1.000
_cell.length_c   1.000
_cell.angle_alpha   90.00
_cell.angle_beta   90.00
_cell.angle_gamma   90.00
#
_symmetry.space_group_name_H-M   'P 1'
#
loop_
_entity.id
_entity.type
_entity.pdbx_description
1 polymer ?
#
loop_
_entity_poly.entity_id
_entity_poly.type
_entity_poly.pdbx_seq_one_letter_code
_entity_poly.pdbx_strand_id
1 'polypeptide(L)'
;MKENVGRQLGNYIGTFVEYDKKNNSSFWREYMRVRVKVDVRQPLKKDTKVKNKVGEWCTVNFKYEKLGVFCFVCGIMGHAENKCEICFSMENDNGSRGWSEE
;
A
#
# COMPACT_ATOMS: atom_id res chain seq x y z
N MET A 1 -13.70 11.15 6.95
CA MET A 1 -13.55 9.77 7.49
C MET A 1 -13.09 9.78 8.97
N LYS A 2 -13.09 8.63 9.68
CA LYS A 2 -12.66 8.58 11.10
C LYS A 2 -11.15 8.33 11.24
N GLU A 3 -10.48 9.14 12.05
CA GLU A 3 -9.05 9.05 12.32
C GLU A 3 -8.61 7.70 12.89
N ASN A 4 -9.37 7.12 13.84
CA ASN A 4 -9.00 5.82 14.43
C ASN A 4 -8.89 4.69 13.40
N VAL A 5 -9.73 4.71 12.35
CA VAL A 5 -9.66 3.74 11.24
C VAL A 5 -8.39 3.98 10.41
N GLY A 6 -8.04 5.25 10.16
CA GLY A 6 -6.79 5.62 9.49
C GLY A 6 -5.54 5.22 10.27
N ARG A 7 -5.57 5.33 11.60
CA ARG A 7 -4.51 4.86 12.49
C ARG A 7 -4.38 3.33 12.47
N GLN A 8 -5.50 2.60 12.47
CA GLN A 8 -5.50 1.13 12.36
C GLN A 8 -4.97 0.66 10.99
N LEU A 9 -5.42 1.25 9.89
CA LEU A 9 -4.92 0.96 8.54
C LEU A 9 -3.44 1.36 8.38
N GLY A 10 -3.04 2.52 8.90
CA GLY A 10 -1.65 2.96 8.89
C GLY A 10 -0.71 2.03 9.66
N ASN A 11 -1.17 1.49 10.80
CA ASN A 11 -0.45 0.47 11.57
C ASN A 11 -0.49 -0.93 10.94
N TYR A 12 -1.38 -1.20 9.99
CA TYR A 12 -1.35 -2.42 9.18
C TYR A 12 -0.31 -2.32 8.05
N ILE A 13 -0.13 -1.14 7.46
CA ILE A 13 0.86 -0.87 6.40
C ILE A 13 2.29 -0.77 6.97
N GLY A 14 2.46 -0.14 8.14
CA GLY A 14 3.76 0.09 8.79
C GLY A 14 3.58 0.67 10.18
N THR A 15 4.32 1.72 10.54
CA THR A 15 4.02 2.55 11.73
C THR A 15 3.25 3.80 11.31
N PHE A 16 2.08 4.04 11.89
CA PHE A 16 1.35 5.31 11.70
C PHE A 16 2.15 6.50 12.24
N VAL A 17 2.18 7.60 11.49
CA VAL A 17 2.88 8.85 11.85
C VAL A 17 1.91 10.03 11.96
N GLU A 18 1.02 10.21 10.99
CA GLU A 18 0.17 11.41 10.90
C GLU A 18 -1.13 11.13 10.11
N TYR A 19 -2.22 11.81 10.48
CA TYR A 19 -3.49 11.80 9.75
C TYR A 19 -3.69 13.15 9.06
N ASP A 20 -3.92 13.17 7.74
CA ASP A 20 -4.19 14.42 7.01
C ASP A 20 -5.47 15.08 7.55
N LYS A 21 -5.33 16.26 8.17
CA LYS A 21 -6.46 17.07 8.68
C LYS A 21 -7.50 17.36 7.58
N LYS A 22 -7.09 17.39 6.31
CA LYS A 22 -7.96 17.55 5.13
C LYS A 22 -8.73 16.28 4.74
N ASN A 23 -8.60 15.16 5.46
CA ASN A 23 -9.44 13.95 5.27
C ASN A 23 -10.91 14.15 5.70
N ASN A 24 -11.23 15.30 6.30
CA ASN A 24 -12.57 15.68 6.75
C ASN A 24 -13.02 17.04 6.19
N SER A 25 -12.23 17.70 5.34
CA SER A 25 -12.51 19.08 4.88
C SER A 25 -13.31 19.17 3.57
N SER A 26 -13.75 18.04 3.00
CA SER A 26 -14.65 18.01 1.85
C SER A 26 -15.51 16.75 1.90
N PHE A 27 -16.81 16.92 1.63
CA PHE A 27 -17.79 15.82 1.55
C PHE A 27 -17.49 14.87 0.38
N TRP A 28 -16.95 15.40 -0.72
CA TRP A 28 -16.65 14.69 -1.96
C TRP A 28 -15.34 13.88 -1.94
N ARG A 29 -14.72 13.68 -0.76
CA ARG A 29 -13.39 13.03 -0.65
C ARG A 29 -13.53 11.54 -0.35
N GLU A 30 -13.57 10.74 -1.41
CA GLU A 30 -13.73 9.27 -1.36
C GLU A 30 -12.51 8.50 -0.81
N TYR A 31 -11.42 9.19 -0.48
CA TYR A 31 -10.18 8.57 -0.01
C TYR A 31 -9.62 9.24 1.26
N MET A 32 -8.75 8.51 1.96
CA MET A 32 -8.02 8.96 3.14
C MET A 32 -6.52 9.05 2.84
N ARG A 33 -5.85 10.12 3.31
CA ARG A 33 -4.38 10.20 3.36
C ARG A 33 -3.88 10.02 4.79
N VAL A 34 -3.01 9.05 5.00
CA VAL A 34 -2.25 8.87 6.25
C VAL A 34 -0.77 8.82 5.93
N ARG A 35 0.06 9.34 6.83
CA ARG A 35 1.51 9.22 6.76
C ARG A 35 1.92 8.01 7.57
N VAL A 36 2.72 7.15 6.96
CA VAL A 36 3.25 5.93 7.55
C VAL A 36 4.76 5.87 7.38
N LYS A 37 5.45 5.27 8.36
CA LYS A 37 6.82 4.80 8.23
C LYS A 37 6.76 3.33 7.84
N VAL A 38 7.28 3.00 6.66
CA VAL A 38 7.36 1.63 6.13
C VAL A 38 8.80 1.12 6.20
N ASP A 39 8.99 -0.19 6.32
CA ASP A 39 10.30 -0.79 6.04
C ASP A 39 10.48 -0.89 4.52
N VAL A 40 11.54 -0.28 4.00
CA VAL A 40 11.87 -0.30 2.57
C VAL A 40 12.32 -1.68 2.09
N ARG A 41 12.66 -2.58 3.02
CA ARG A 41 13.12 -3.96 2.78
C ARG A 41 11.99 -4.96 2.57
N GLN A 42 10.74 -4.56 2.76
CA GLN A 42 9.57 -5.44 2.67
C GLN A 42 8.63 -5.03 1.52
N PRO A 43 7.83 -5.97 0.99
CA PRO A 43 6.75 -5.66 0.07
C PRO A 43 5.81 -4.55 0.56
N LEU A 44 5.51 -3.55 -0.29
CA LEU A 44 4.44 -2.60 0.00
C LEU A 44 3.07 -3.27 -0.17
N LYS A 45 2.21 -3.12 0.83
CA LYS A 45 0.89 -3.77 0.86
C LYS A 45 -0.06 -3.13 -0.16
N LYS A 46 -0.74 -3.95 -0.97
CA LYS A 46 -1.62 -3.53 -2.06
C LYS A 46 -3.00 -3.11 -1.54
N ASP A 47 -3.59 -3.94 -0.71
CA ASP A 47 -4.93 -3.77 -0.15
C ASP A 47 -5.07 -4.46 1.23
N THR A 48 -6.26 -4.37 1.82
CA THR A 48 -6.67 -5.25 2.91
C THR A 48 -8.20 -5.36 2.98
N LYS A 49 -8.72 -6.50 3.47
CA LYS A 49 -10.15 -6.70 3.71
C LYS A 49 -10.50 -6.27 5.14
N VAL A 50 -11.42 -5.32 5.28
CA VAL A 50 -11.98 -4.88 6.57
C VAL A 50 -13.46 -5.18 6.64
N LYS A 51 -14.03 -5.32 7.84
CA LYS A 51 -15.48 -5.34 8.01
C LYS A 51 -16.03 -3.92 8.17
N ASN A 52 -17.13 -3.62 7.49
CA ASN A 52 -17.89 -2.40 7.72
C ASN A 52 -18.74 -2.52 9.01
N LYS A 53 -19.50 -1.47 9.36
CA LYS A 53 -20.36 -1.47 10.56
C LYS A 53 -21.51 -2.50 10.52
N VAL A 54 -21.91 -2.94 9.33
CA VAL A 54 -22.99 -3.91 9.08
C VAL A 54 -22.45 -5.35 9.15
N GLY A 55 -21.13 -5.52 9.19
CA GLY A 55 -20.44 -6.81 9.26
C GLY A 55 -19.95 -7.35 7.91
N GLU A 56 -20.29 -6.66 6.82
CA GLU A 56 -19.90 -7.00 5.45
C GLU A 56 -18.41 -6.72 5.20
N TRP A 57 -17.79 -7.50 4.32
CA TRP A 57 -16.39 -7.30 3.93
C TRP A 57 -16.25 -6.23 2.84
N CYS A 58 -15.31 -5.30 3.04
CA CYS A 58 -14.92 -4.30 2.04
C CYS A 58 -13.40 -4.34 1.83
N THR A 59 -12.95 -4.32 0.59
CA THR A 59 -11.52 -4.23 0.24
C THR A 59 -11.07 -2.77 0.22
N VAL A 60 -10.14 -2.41 1.12
CA VAL A 60 -9.48 -1.10 1.14
C VAL A 60 -8.22 -1.19 0.30
N ASN A 61 -8.22 -0.52 -0.86
CA ASN A 61 -7.05 -0.44 -1.73
C ASN A 61 -6.12 0.68 -1.26
N PHE A 62 -4.82 0.39 -1.17
CA PHE A 62 -3.81 1.37 -0.79
C PHE A 62 -3.18 2.02 -2.03
N LYS A 63 -2.88 3.32 -1.93
CA LYS A 63 -2.16 4.08 -2.95
C LYS A 63 -1.06 4.89 -2.26
N TYR A 64 0.16 4.77 -2.77
CA TYR A 64 1.34 5.40 -2.20
C TYR A 64 1.70 6.64 -3.00
N GLU A 65 2.05 7.72 -2.31
CA GLU A 65 2.49 8.98 -2.92
C GLU A 65 3.94 9.25 -2.50
N LYS A 66 4.75 9.79 -3.42
CA LYS A 66 6.18 10.14 -3.19
C LYS A 66 7.08 8.94 -2.85
N LEU A 67 6.84 7.78 -3.47
CA LEU A 67 7.81 6.68 -3.48
C LEU A 67 9.09 7.06 -4.26
N GLY A 68 10.20 6.39 -3.93
CA GLY A 68 11.43 6.42 -4.73
C GLY A 68 11.42 5.35 -5.83
N VAL A 69 12.61 4.82 -6.15
CA VAL A 69 12.75 3.69 -7.10
C VAL A 69 12.06 2.45 -6.53
N PHE A 70 11.23 1.77 -7.33
CA PHE A 70 10.26 0.77 -6.88
C PHE A 70 10.12 -0.39 -7.88
N CYS A 71 10.42 -1.61 -7.42
CA CYS A 71 10.36 -2.89 -8.13
C CYS A 71 8.98 -3.42 -8.58
N PHE A 72 8.24 -2.80 -9.52
CA PHE A 72 6.90 -3.25 -9.95
C PHE A 72 6.67 -4.78 -10.16
N VAL A 73 7.68 -5.56 -10.54
CA VAL A 73 7.65 -7.04 -10.50
C VAL A 73 7.48 -7.59 -9.08
N CYS A 74 8.43 -7.30 -8.19
CA CYS A 74 8.64 -8.07 -6.96
C CYS A 74 7.87 -7.56 -5.74
N GLY A 75 7.80 -6.20 -5.52
CA GLY A 75 7.42 -4.29 -3.44
C GLY A 75 8.47 -3.37 -2.67
N ILE A 76 9.40 -3.94 -1.88
CA ILE A 76 10.79 -3.46 -1.65
C ILE A 76 11.20 -2.31 -2.58
N MET A 77 11.62 -1.19 -1.98
CA MET A 77 12.15 -0.03 -2.70
C MET A 77 13.68 -0.10 -2.86
N GLY A 78 14.22 0.68 -3.80
CA GLY A 78 15.66 0.90 -3.97
C GLY A 78 16.26 0.27 -5.23
N HIS A 79 15.51 -0.54 -5.97
CA HIS A 79 15.91 -1.06 -7.28
C HIS A 79 14.78 -0.95 -8.31
N ALA A 80 15.14 -1.04 -9.59
CA ALA A 80 14.22 -1.07 -10.72
C ALA A 80 14.13 -2.48 -11.31
N GLU A 81 13.16 -2.74 -12.18
CA GLU A 81 12.82 -4.08 -12.69
C GLU A 81 14.01 -4.80 -13.35
N ASN A 82 14.82 -4.07 -14.11
CA ASN A 82 16.06 -4.58 -14.73
C ASN A 82 17.21 -4.89 -13.74
N LYS A 83 16.97 -4.79 -12.42
CA LYS A 83 17.88 -5.15 -11.33
C LYS A 83 17.18 -5.97 -10.24
N CYS A 84 16.10 -6.66 -10.59
CA CYS A 84 15.31 -7.46 -9.67
C CYS A 84 15.73 -8.93 -9.70
N GLU A 85 16.26 -9.43 -8.59
CA GLU A 85 16.70 -10.83 -8.44
C GLU A 85 15.57 -11.82 -8.70
N ILE A 86 14.33 -11.50 -8.29
CA ILE A 86 13.15 -12.33 -8.57
C ILE A 86 12.84 -12.34 -10.07
N CYS A 87 12.95 -11.20 -10.76
CA CYS A 87 12.71 -11.11 -12.21
C CYS A 87 13.73 -11.92 -13.02
N PHE A 88 14.98 -12.02 -12.55
CA PHE A 88 16.00 -12.90 -13.15
C PHE A 88 15.83 -14.38 -12.78
N SER A 89 15.00 -14.69 -11.78
CA SER A 89 14.70 -16.05 -11.32
C SER A 89 13.38 -16.61 -11.87
N MET A 90 12.60 -15.80 -12.61
CA MET A 90 11.36 -16.22 -13.27
C MET A 90 11.67 -16.92 -14.60
N GLU A 91 11.34 -18.21 -14.71
CA GLU A 91 11.53 -18.99 -15.94
C GLU A 91 10.66 -18.49 -17.11
N ASN A 92 9.53 -17.84 -16.82
CA ASN A 92 8.65 -17.21 -17.81
C ASN A 92 8.09 -15.89 -17.24
N ASP A 93 8.59 -14.74 -17.72
CA ASP A 93 7.94 -13.45 -17.47
C ASP A 93 6.69 -13.31 -18.35
N ASN A 94 5.52 -13.25 -17.71
CA ASN A 94 4.23 -13.01 -18.37
C ASN A 94 3.86 -11.52 -18.43
N GLY A 95 4.74 -10.62 -17.99
CA GLY A 95 4.56 -9.17 -17.95
C GLY A 95 3.74 -8.65 -16.77
N SER A 96 3.22 -9.53 -15.91
CA SER A 96 2.29 -9.18 -14.83
C SER A 96 3.00 -8.50 -13.65
N ARG A 97 2.97 -7.16 -13.67
CA ARG A 97 3.51 -6.28 -12.62
C ARG A 97 2.58 -6.23 -11.40
N GLY A 98 2.46 -7.38 -10.75
CA GLY A 98 1.52 -7.65 -9.66
C GLY A 98 2.11 -7.53 -8.24
N TRP A 99 3.39 -7.18 -8.09
CA TRP A 99 4.09 -7.15 -6.79
C TRP A 99 4.06 -8.51 -6.05
N SER A 100 4.41 -9.57 -6.81
CA SER A 100 4.41 -11.03 -6.53
C SER A 100 3.18 -11.66 -5.85
N GLU A 101 2.91 -12.92 -6.18
CA GLU A 101 1.91 -13.77 -5.52
C GLU A 101 2.60 -14.67 -4.47
N GLU A 102 2.46 -14.26 -3.21
CA GLU A 102 2.28 -15.15 -2.04
C GLU A 102 0.90 -14.85 -1.44
#